data_AF-A0A6C0I811-F1
#
_entry.id   AF-A0A6C0I811-F1
#
_cell.length_a   1.000
_cell.length_b   1.000
_cell.length_c   1.000
_cell.angle_alpha   90.00
_cell.angle_beta   90.00
_cell.angle_gamma   90.00
#
_symmetry.space_group_name_H-M   'P 1'
#
loop_
_entity.id
_entity.type
_entity.pdbx_description
1 polymer ?
#
loop_
_entity_poly.entity_id
_entity_poly.type
_entity_poly.pdbx_seq_one_letter_code
_entity_poly.pdbx_strand_id
1 'polypeptide(L)'
;MEMDKDIFNNIKPYIQDSVSLGIALFVCVAIYYYIKTKNTFLMKIAGIICILYSLFDLYNGATIDFWIHHIAQIVLCTIMTIWPNEASKIMIYIYYCFLVEVSSIFFSFRSLIRIFLKNNLDTNTSIFKFIKQFQPINEVLFFVTFLYTRLYLFNKHVVFNPECYDTVNNAFDFYMTNKMLLGSTAILSVINLYWSSFLTNKFINKVFGYDIYKYKPDPNDPILMEIETIKSKILNTI
;
A
#
# COMPACT_ATOMS: atom_id res chain seq x y z
N MET A 1 -7.25 31.62 20.57
CA MET A 1 -6.80 30.20 20.60
C MET A 1 -7.52 29.32 19.57
N GLU A 2 -8.13 29.90 18.51
CA GLU A 2 -8.69 29.16 17.36
C GLU A 2 -7.76 29.17 16.14
N MET A 3 -7.01 30.27 15.95
CA MET A 3 -6.05 30.43 14.83
C MET A 3 -4.92 29.38 14.84
N ASP A 4 -4.49 28.91 16.02
CA ASP A 4 -3.48 27.84 16.16
C ASP A 4 -4.02 26.46 15.78
N LYS A 5 -5.33 26.20 15.96
CA LYS A 5 -5.95 24.93 15.58
C LYS A 5 -6.06 24.80 14.06
N ASP A 6 -6.38 25.88 13.36
CA ASP A 6 -6.48 25.85 11.90
C ASP A 6 -5.12 25.69 11.21
N ILE A 7 -4.09 26.35 11.73
CA ILE A 7 -2.71 26.16 11.25
C ILE A 7 -2.25 24.71 11.52
N PHE A 8 -2.48 24.21 12.74
CA PHE A 8 -2.13 22.84 13.09
C PHE A 8 -2.87 21.80 12.25
N ASN A 9 -4.17 21.99 12.00
CA ASN A 9 -4.98 21.10 11.15
C ASN A 9 -4.54 21.10 9.68
N ASN A 10 -3.98 22.22 9.18
CA ASN A 10 -3.45 22.31 7.83
C ASN A 10 -2.03 21.72 7.69
N ILE A 11 -1.23 21.73 8.76
CA ILE A 11 0.16 21.21 8.77
C ILE A 11 0.21 19.73 9.13
N LYS A 12 -0.69 19.25 10.01
CA LYS A 12 -0.72 17.85 10.47
C LYS A 12 -0.67 16.82 9.32
N PRO A 13 -1.44 16.95 8.22
CA PRO A 13 -1.37 16.00 7.11
C PRO A 13 0.00 15.99 6.41
N TYR A 14 0.65 17.15 6.24
CA TYR A 14 1.99 17.21 5.64
C TYR A 14 3.03 16.48 6.49
N ILE A 15 2.99 16.67 7.81
CA ILE A 15 3.92 16.03 8.73
C ILE A 15 3.71 14.51 8.66
N GLN A 16 2.46 14.05 8.72
CA GLN A 16 2.12 12.63 8.67
C GLN A 16 2.59 11.97 7.37
N ASP A 17 2.29 12.55 6.21
CA ASP A 17 2.69 12.02 4.91
C ASP A 17 4.21 12.07 4.70
N SER A 18 4.88 13.11 5.21
CA SER A 18 6.34 13.26 5.12
C SER A 18 7.07 12.26 6.01
N VAL A 19 6.56 12.02 7.23
CA VAL A 19 7.08 10.97 8.13
C VAL A 19 6.87 9.60 7.50
N SER A 20 5.68 9.33 6.96
CA SER A 20 5.37 8.08 6.26
C SER A 20 6.33 7.84 5.08
N LEU A 21 6.59 8.87 4.27
CA LEU A 21 7.56 8.81 3.18
C LEU A 21 8.98 8.50 3.68
N GLY A 22 9.42 9.19 4.72
CA GLY A 22 10.75 8.97 5.31
C GLY A 22 10.94 7.53 5.81
N ILE A 23 9.91 6.98 6.45
CA ILE A 23 9.91 5.59 6.93
C ILE A 23 9.95 4.62 5.75
N ALA A 24 9.10 4.81 4.75
CA ALA A 24 9.06 3.93 3.58
C ALA A 24 10.40 3.92 2.82
N LEU A 25 11.06 5.08 2.68
CA LEU A 25 12.40 5.19 2.11
C LEU A 25 13.45 4.49 2.99
N PHE A 26 13.39 4.66 4.31
CA PHE A 26 14.29 3.98 5.23
C PHE A 26 14.13 2.45 5.19
N VAL A 27 12.89 1.96 5.12
CA VAL A 27 12.58 0.54 4.93
C VAL A 27 13.19 0.02 3.63
N CYS A 28 13.13 0.78 2.53
CA CYS A 28 13.79 0.41 1.28
C CYS A 28 15.32 0.28 1.43
N VAL A 29 15.95 1.19 2.16
CA VAL A 29 17.40 1.13 2.45
C VAL A 29 17.73 -0.09 3.30
N ALA A 30 16.94 -0.35 4.35
CA ALA A 30 17.12 -1.51 5.21
C ALA A 30 16.99 -2.83 4.44
N ILE A 31 15.98 -2.92 3.56
CA ILE A 31 15.76 -4.04 2.65
C ILE A 31 16.96 -4.22 1.72
N TYR A 32 17.39 -3.15 1.04
CA TYR A 32 18.52 -3.21 0.11
C TYR A 32 19.80 -3.69 0.79
N TYR A 33 20.10 -3.14 1.97
CA TYR A 33 21.25 -3.53 2.77
C TYR A 33 21.19 -5.01 3.18
N TYR A 34 20.03 -5.49 3.64
CA TYR A 34 19.83 -6.89 3.97
C TYR A 34 20.03 -7.81 2.76
N ILE A 35 19.48 -7.45 1.59
CA ILE A 35 19.67 -8.24 0.36
C ILE A 35 21.15 -8.38 0.02
N LYS A 36 21.93 -7.30 0.16
CA LYS A 36 23.36 -7.26 -0.19
C LYS A 36 24.28 -7.93 0.84
N THR A 37 23.99 -7.76 2.12
CA THR A 37 24.92 -8.15 3.20
C THR A 37 24.43 -9.33 4.03
N LYS A 38 23.15 -9.70 3.91
CA LYS A 38 22.42 -10.61 4.81
C LYS A 38 22.40 -10.17 6.28
N ASN A 39 22.86 -8.96 6.58
CA ASN A 39 22.85 -8.39 7.91
C ASN A 39 21.47 -7.84 8.26
N THR A 40 20.93 -8.27 9.40
CA THR A 40 19.57 -7.96 9.86
C THR A 40 19.47 -6.67 10.69
N PHE A 41 20.60 -6.00 10.99
CA PHE A 41 20.65 -4.84 11.86
C PHE A 41 19.71 -3.71 11.42
N LEU A 42 19.81 -3.26 10.16
CA LEU A 42 18.94 -2.18 9.66
C LEU A 42 17.47 -2.60 9.58
N MET A 43 17.18 -3.88 9.32
CA MET A 43 15.81 -4.39 9.33
C MET A 43 15.21 -4.32 10.75
N LYS A 44 15.98 -4.65 11.79
CA LYS A 44 15.55 -4.51 13.19
C LYS A 44 15.23 -3.06 13.55
N ILE A 45 16.08 -2.12 13.14
CA ILE A 45 15.83 -0.68 13.33
C ILE A 45 14.56 -0.26 12.57
N ALA A 46 14.39 -0.72 11.33
CA ALA A 46 13.20 -0.43 10.54
C ALA A 46 11.92 -0.94 11.23
N GLY A 47 11.97 -2.13 11.84
CA GLY A 47 10.87 -2.67 12.65
C GLY A 47 10.53 -1.77 13.84
N ILE A 48 11.52 -1.33 14.61
CA ILE A 48 11.30 -0.42 15.76
C ILE A 48 10.66 0.90 15.29
N ILE A 49 11.18 1.49 14.21
CA ILE A 49 10.63 2.74 13.65
C ILE A 49 9.18 2.53 13.19
N CYS A 50 8.87 1.40 12.54
CA CYS A 50 7.51 1.08 12.10
C CYS A 50 6.55 0.92 13.30
N ILE A 51 6.98 0.32 14.41
CA ILE A 51 6.19 0.23 15.64
C ILE A 51 5.87 1.64 16.16
N LEU A 52 6.90 2.48 16.34
CA LEU A 52 6.74 3.83 16.88
C LEU A 52 5.80 4.67 16.01
N TYR A 53 5.94 4.56 14.69
CA TYR A 53 5.07 5.24 13.74
C TYR A 53 3.64 4.73 13.80
N SER A 54 3.43 3.40 13.79
CA SER A 54 2.10 2.80 13.86
C SER A 54 1.36 3.22 15.13
N LEU A 55 2.07 3.26 16.28
CA LEU A 55 1.51 3.75 17.55
C LEU A 55 1.15 5.24 17.50
N PHE A 56 2.02 6.06 16.91
CA PHE A 56 1.74 7.49 16.71
C PHE A 56 0.52 7.71 15.81
N ASP A 57 0.38 6.93 14.73
CA ASP A 57 -0.70 7.08 13.75
C ASP A 57 -2.04 6.59 14.32
N LEU A 58 -2.03 5.49 15.09
CA LEU A 58 -3.18 5.01 15.87
C LEU A 58 -3.71 6.09 16.82
N TYR A 59 -2.82 6.76 17.56
CA TYR A 59 -3.20 7.81 18.50
C TYR A 59 -3.82 9.04 17.80
N ASN A 60 -3.40 9.34 16.57
CA ASN A 60 -3.82 10.54 15.85
C ASN A 60 -5.15 10.45 15.10
N GLY A 61 -5.87 9.33 15.24
CA GLY A 61 -7.23 9.17 14.72
C GLY A 61 -7.30 8.54 13.33
N ALA A 62 -6.46 7.53 13.05
CA ALA A 62 -6.58 6.71 11.85
C ALA A 62 -7.99 6.08 11.72
N THR A 63 -8.43 5.75 10.50
CA THR A 63 -9.72 5.04 10.31
C THR A 63 -9.60 3.58 10.78
N ILE A 64 -10.73 2.93 11.04
CA ILE A 64 -10.75 1.57 11.63
C ILE A 64 -9.96 0.54 10.80
N ASP A 65 -9.99 0.66 9.49
CA ASP A 65 -9.24 -0.15 8.53
C ASP A 65 -7.72 0.09 8.61
N PHE A 66 -7.28 1.32 8.85
CA PHE A 66 -5.88 1.62 9.19
C PHE A 66 -5.49 1.13 10.59
N TRP A 67 -6.43 1.13 11.56
CA TRP A 67 -6.15 0.59 12.90
C TRP A 67 -5.81 -0.89 12.86
N ILE A 68 -6.62 -1.68 12.15
CA ILE A 68 -6.40 -3.13 12.06
C ILE A 68 -5.06 -3.42 11.34
N HIS A 69 -4.73 -2.67 10.28
CA HIS A 69 -3.42 -2.77 9.62
C HIS A 69 -2.27 -2.47 10.58
N HIS A 70 -2.32 -1.33 11.26
CA HIS A 70 -1.26 -0.88 12.18
C HIS A 70 -1.09 -1.83 13.36
N ILE A 71 -2.17 -2.36 13.93
CA ILE A 71 -2.11 -3.36 15.00
C ILE A 71 -1.41 -4.64 14.50
N ALA A 72 -1.79 -5.15 13.33
CA ALA A 72 -1.17 -6.34 12.76
C ALA A 72 0.32 -6.12 12.41
N GLN A 73 0.66 -4.92 11.92
CA GLN A 73 2.03 -4.50 11.65
C GLN A 73 2.87 -4.37 12.92
N ILE A 74 2.30 -3.83 14.00
CA ILE A 74 2.94 -3.77 15.32
C ILE A 74 3.26 -5.17 15.80
N VAL A 75 2.30 -6.10 15.77
CA VAL A 75 2.52 -7.49 16.20
C VAL A 75 3.69 -8.12 15.44
N LEU A 76 3.73 -7.98 14.11
CA LEU A 76 4.82 -8.51 13.28
C LEU A 76 6.18 -7.90 13.61
N CYS A 77 6.24 -6.57 13.73
CA CYS A 77 7.49 -5.87 14.02
C CYS A 77 7.99 -6.19 15.44
N THR A 78 7.08 -6.27 16.42
CA THR A 78 7.41 -6.60 17.82
C THR A 78 8.02 -8.00 17.93
N ILE A 79 7.47 -8.99 17.24
CA ILE A 79 8.03 -10.35 17.24
C ILE A 79 9.46 -10.35 16.67
N MET A 80 9.68 -9.57 15.61
CA MET A 80 11.02 -9.44 15.01
C MET A 80 12.03 -8.78 15.94
N THR A 81 11.60 -7.83 16.76
CA THR A 81 12.45 -7.10 17.71
C THR A 81 12.74 -7.92 18.98
N ILE A 82 11.75 -8.64 19.51
CA ILE A 82 11.85 -9.35 20.81
C ILE A 82 12.54 -10.71 20.68
N TRP A 83 12.38 -11.42 19.55
CA TRP A 83 12.98 -12.75 19.34
C TRP A 83 14.03 -12.76 18.22
N PRO A 84 15.19 -12.12 18.41
CA PRO A 84 16.14 -11.90 17.33
C PRO A 84 16.76 -13.17 16.73
N ASN A 85 16.86 -14.27 17.50
CA ASN A 85 17.46 -15.52 17.02
C ASN A 85 16.49 -16.32 16.15
N GLU A 86 15.22 -16.38 16.55
CA GLU A 86 14.13 -17.08 15.89
C GLU A 86 13.62 -16.25 14.72
N ALA A 87 13.59 -14.92 14.86
CA ALA A 87 13.31 -13.98 13.79
C ALA A 87 14.29 -14.17 12.62
N SER A 88 15.57 -14.47 12.88
CA SER A 88 16.56 -14.73 11.82
C SER A 88 16.13 -15.82 10.82
N LYS A 89 15.41 -16.85 11.31
CA LYS A 89 14.91 -17.98 10.51
C LYS A 89 13.72 -17.59 9.64
N ILE A 90 12.90 -16.63 10.09
CA ILE A 90 11.72 -16.14 9.38
C ILE A 90 11.95 -14.78 8.68
N MET A 91 13.17 -14.23 8.73
CA MET A 91 13.50 -12.90 8.19
C MET A 91 13.16 -12.74 6.71
N ILE A 92 13.24 -13.82 5.93
CA ILE A 92 12.87 -13.77 4.51
C ILE A 92 11.38 -13.47 4.33
N TYR A 93 10.52 -13.98 5.21
CA TYR A 93 9.08 -13.71 5.17
C TYR A 93 8.76 -12.32 5.71
N ILE A 94 9.46 -11.90 6.76
CA ILE A 94 9.34 -10.53 7.28
C ILE A 94 9.81 -9.50 6.26
N TYR A 95 10.82 -9.83 5.45
CA TYR A 95 11.22 -9.00 4.30
C TYR A 95 10.03 -8.75 3.35
N TYR A 96 9.26 -9.78 2.99
CA TYR A 96 8.08 -9.60 2.16
C TYR A 96 6.98 -8.80 2.86
N CYS A 97 6.87 -8.89 4.19
CA CYS A 97 6.00 -8.02 4.97
C CYS A 97 6.43 -6.55 4.89
N PHE A 98 7.74 -6.23 4.91
CA PHE A 98 8.21 -4.84 4.78
C PHE A 98 8.18 -4.31 3.34
N LEU A 99 8.28 -5.19 2.35
CA LEU A 99 8.24 -4.81 0.94
C LEU A 99 6.90 -4.13 0.56
N VAL A 100 5.83 -4.36 1.33
CA VAL A 100 4.55 -3.67 1.16
C VAL A 100 4.68 -2.15 1.35
N GLU A 101 5.63 -1.69 2.16
CA GLU A 101 5.86 -0.27 2.43
C GLU A 101 6.45 0.49 1.23
N VAL A 102 7.02 -0.23 0.25
CA VAL A 102 7.50 0.40 -1.00
C VAL A 102 6.33 1.09 -1.72
N SER A 103 5.13 0.53 -1.66
CA SER A 103 3.93 1.17 -2.24
C SER A 103 3.55 2.46 -1.51
N SER A 104 3.87 2.56 -0.21
CA SER A 104 3.59 3.74 0.62
C SER A 104 4.39 4.96 0.13
N ILE A 105 5.54 4.80 -0.53
CA ILE A 105 6.32 5.91 -1.13
C ILE A 105 5.46 6.68 -2.14
N PHE A 106 4.89 5.98 -3.12
CA PHE A 106 4.10 6.62 -4.18
C PHE A 106 2.77 7.18 -3.65
N PHE A 107 2.21 6.55 -2.61
CA PHE A 107 1.06 7.07 -1.89
C PHE A 107 1.39 8.41 -1.21
N SER A 108 2.47 8.47 -0.44
CA SER A 108 2.87 9.68 0.28
C SER A 108 3.26 10.81 -0.68
N PHE A 109 3.97 10.51 -1.78
CA PHE A 109 4.21 11.52 -2.83
C PHE A 109 2.91 12.07 -3.41
N ARG A 110 1.92 11.22 -3.68
CA ARG A 110 0.61 11.65 -4.18
C ARG A 110 -0.07 12.58 -3.19
N SER A 111 -0.08 12.24 -1.91
CA SER A 111 -0.73 13.03 -0.87
C SER A 111 -0.04 14.37 -0.68
N LEU A 112 1.30 14.39 -0.59
CA LEU A 112 2.09 15.62 -0.49
C LEU A 112 1.87 16.55 -1.69
N ILE A 113 1.86 16.01 -2.91
CA ILE A 113 1.54 16.80 -4.11
C ILE A 113 0.13 17.40 -4.02
N ARG A 114 -0.87 16.63 -3.55
CA ARG A 114 -2.25 17.12 -3.44
C ARG A 114 -2.37 18.25 -2.41
N ILE A 115 -1.74 18.10 -1.26
CA ILE A 115 -1.77 19.15 -0.24
C ILE A 115 -1.01 20.39 -0.75
N PHE A 116 0.13 20.19 -1.45
CA PHE A 116 0.90 21.28 -2.06
C PHE A 116 0.08 22.07 -3.09
N LEU A 117 -0.61 21.37 -3.99
CA LEU A 117 -1.47 21.99 -4.99
C LEU A 117 -2.71 22.67 -4.38
N LYS A 118 -3.26 22.15 -3.27
CA LYS A 118 -4.41 22.74 -2.58
C LYS A 118 -4.07 24.06 -1.90
N ASN A 119 -2.86 24.17 -1.34
CA ASN A 119 -2.45 25.33 -0.55
C ASN A 119 -1.80 26.44 -1.38
N ASN A 120 -1.52 26.21 -2.66
CA ASN A 120 -0.91 27.19 -3.55
C ASN A 120 -1.88 27.54 -4.71
N LEU A 121 -2.43 28.75 -4.66
CA LEU A 121 -3.46 29.23 -5.59
C LEU A 121 -2.89 29.63 -6.97
N ASP A 122 -1.59 29.96 -7.04
CA ASP A 122 -0.97 30.49 -8.25
C ASP A 122 -0.43 29.39 -9.17
N THR A 123 -1.35 28.78 -9.92
CA THR A 123 -1.11 27.53 -10.67
C THR A 123 -0.41 27.70 -12.03
N ASN A 124 0.06 28.90 -12.35
CA ASN A 124 0.56 29.25 -13.70
C ASN A 124 2.09 29.18 -13.87
N THR A 125 2.85 28.88 -12.83
CA THR A 125 4.31 28.71 -12.95
C THR A 125 4.67 27.33 -13.55
N SER A 126 5.82 27.25 -14.23
CA SER A 126 6.30 26.05 -14.92
C SER A 126 6.37 24.81 -14.03
N ILE A 127 6.73 25.00 -12.75
CA ILE A 127 6.81 23.95 -11.73
C ILE A 127 5.43 23.33 -11.46
N PHE A 128 4.37 24.14 -11.38
CA PHE A 128 3.02 23.62 -11.11
C PHE A 128 2.45 22.83 -12.30
N LYS A 129 2.78 23.25 -13.52
CA LYS A 129 2.43 22.49 -14.73
C LYS A 129 3.13 21.13 -14.75
N PHE A 130 4.41 21.09 -14.42
CA PHE A 130 5.17 19.84 -14.29
C PHE A 130 4.58 18.91 -13.22
N ILE A 131 4.29 19.43 -12.02
CA ILE A 131 3.70 18.64 -10.93
C ILE A 131 2.33 18.06 -11.33
N LYS A 132 1.48 18.84 -12.00
CA LYS A 132 0.18 18.37 -12.52
C LYS A 132 0.34 17.27 -13.57
N GLN A 133 1.34 17.36 -14.44
CA GLN A 133 1.65 16.33 -15.45
C GLN A 133 2.23 15.06 -14.83
N PHE A 134 2.95 15.17 -13.71
CA PHE A 134 3.55 14.01 -13.03
C PHE A 134 2.55 13.20 -12.20
N GLN A 135 1.47 13.82 -11.69
CA GLN A 135 0.43 13.17 -10.87
C GLN A 135 -0.12 11.86 -11.46
N PRO A 136 -0.54 11.80 -12.75
CA PRO A 136 -1.02 10.57 -13.36
C PRO A 136 0.03 9.45 -13.36
N ILE A 137 1.30 9.77 -13.66
CA ILE A 137 2.41 8.81 -13.66
C ILE A 137 2.60 8.24 -12.26
N ASN A 138 2.63 9.09 -11.24
CA ASN A 138 2.76 8.66 -9.85
C ASN A 138 1.57 7.79 -9.40
N GLU A 139 0.35 8.07 -9.87
CA GLU A 139 -0.82 7.24 -9.56
C GLU A 139 -0.75 5.85 -10.20
N VAL A 140 -0.27 5.75 -11.44
CA VAL A 140 -0.01 4.46 -12.10
C VAL A 140 1.07 3.69 -11.35
N LEU A 141 2.19 4.34 -11.01
CA LEU A 141 3.28 3.73 -10.24
C LEU A 141 2.80 3.25 -8.88
N PHE A 142 2.01 4.05 -8.17
CA PHE A 142 1.38 3.64 -6.92
C PHE A 142 0.53 2.38 -7.11
N PHE A 143 -0.39 2.39 -8.09
CA PHE A 143 -1.31 1.28 -8.32
C PHE A 143 -0.56 -0.02 -8.66
N VAL A 144 0.36 0.02 -9.62
CA VAL A 144 1.15 -1.14 -10.03
C VAL A 144 2.01 -1.66 -8.88
N THR A 145 2.70 -0.76 -8.17
CA THR A 145 3.55 -1.14 -7.04
C THR A 145 2.71 -1.74 -5.91
N PHE A 146 1.54 -1.18 -5.61
CA PHE A 146 0.63 -1.69 -4.60
C PHE A 146 0.16 -3.11 -4.93
N LEU A 147 -0.32 -3.35 -6.15
CA LEU A 147 -0.73 -4.70 -6.57
C LEU A 147 0.44 -5.68 -6.55
N TYR A 148 1.61 -5.26 -7.01
CA TYR A 148 2.77 -6.12 -7.07
C TYR A 148 3.30 -6.50 -5.67
N THR A 149 3.49 -5.53 -4.77
CA THR A 149 4.07 -5.79 -3.46
C THR A 149 3.05 -6.31 -2.46
N ARG A 150 1.88 -5.67 -2.34
CA ARG A 150 0.87 -5.97 -1.30
C ARG A 150 -0.06 -7.12 -1.67
N LEU A 151 -0.34 -7.34 -2.96
CA LEU A 151 -1.11 -8.51 -3.37
C LEU A 151 -0.22 -9.65 -3.83
N TYR A 152 0.56 -9.48 -4.90
CA TYR A 152 1.24 -10.60 -5.51
C TYR A 152 2.35 -11.16 -4.62
N LEU A 153 3.38 -10.36 -4.29
CA LEU A 153 4.54 -10.85 -3.55
C LEU A 153 4.18 -11.26 -2.12
N PHE A 154 3.41 -10.43 -1.41
CA PHE A 154 2.98 -10.75 -0.04
C PHE A 154 2.20 -12.07 0.01
N ASN A 155 1.16 -12.23 -0.82
CA ASN A 155 0.39 -13.47 -0.79
C ASN A 155 1.21 -14.67 -1.26
N LYS A 156 1.97 -14.54 -2.37
CA LYS A 156 2.77 -15.64 -2.90
C LYS A 156 3.79 -16.18 -1.90
N HIS A 157 4.48 -15.30 -1.18
CA HIS A 157 5.62 -15.69 -0.35
C HIS A 157 5.29 -15.85 1.13
N VAL A 158 4.21 -15.25 1.62
CA VAL A 158 3.83 -15.28 3.05
C VAL A 158 2.56 -16.09 3.28
N VAL A 159 1.49 -15.85 2.51
CA VAL A 159 0.14 -16.39 2.79
C VAL A 159 -0.12 -17.71 2.08
N PHE A 160 0.37 -17.90 0.87
CA PHE A 160 0.15 -19.11 0.08
C PHE A 160 1.41 -19.98 0.00
N ASN A 161 2.39 -19.72 0.87
CA ASN A 161 3.63 -20.48 0.92
C ASN A 161 3.66 -21.46 2.10
N PRO A 162 3.48 -22.77 1.88
CA PRO A 162 3.56 -23.79 2.92
C PRO A 162 4.86 -23.73 3.75
N GLU A 163 5.99 -23.45 3.10
CA GLU A 163 7.29 -23.36 3.78
C GLU A 163 7.33 -22.24 4.81
N CYS A 164 6.57 -21.15 4.60
CA CYS A 164 6.43 -20.08 5.58
C CYS A 164 5.77 -20.60 6.86
N TYR A 165 4.69 -21.36 6.73
CA TYR A 165 3.97 -21.94 7.86
C TYR A 165 4.85 -22.91 8.65
N ASP A 166 5.54 -23.82 7.96
CA ASP A 166 6.42 -24.79 8.59
C ASP A 166 7.59 -24.09 9.31
N THR A 167 8.19 -23.09 8.67
CA THR A 167 9.29 -22.33 9.27
C THR A 167 8.83 -21.57 10.51
N VAL A 168 7.66 -20.91 10.47
CA VAL A 168 7.11 -20.17 11.60
C VAL A 168 6.75 -21.10 12.75
N ASN A 169 6.11 -22.24 12.48
CA ASN A 169 5.76 -23.22 13.50
C ASN A 169 6.99 -23.84 14.16
N ASN A 170 8.06 -24.10 13.39
CA ASN A 170 9.31 -24.65 13.92
C ASN A 170 10.18 -23.60 14.62
N ALA A 171 10.02 -22.31 14.30
CA ALA A 171 10.78 -21.22 14.92
C ALA A 171 10.18 -20.74 16.23
N PHE A 172 8.85 -20.82 16.40
CA PHE A 172 8.15 -20.29 17.56
C PHE A 172 7.22 -21.33 18.21
N ASP A 173 7.71 -21.99 19.25
CA ASP A 173 6.91 -22.95 20.06
C ASP A 173 6.36 -22.33 21.37
N PHE A 174 6.63 -21.05 21.61
CA PHE A 174 6.24 -20.38 22.85
C PHE A 174 4.87 -19.70 22.77
N TYR A 175 3.96 -20.06 23.69
CA TYR A 175 2.75 -19.29 24.06
C TYR A 175 1.92 -18.78 22.87
N MET A 176 1.67 -19.63 21.87
CA MET A 176 0.89 -19.32 20.65
C MET A 176 1.48 -18.21 19.75
N THR A 177 2.74 -17.82 19.92
CA THR A 177 3.40 -16.77 19.10
C THR A 177 3.32 -17.06 17.61
N ASN A 178 3.51 -18.32 17.21
CA ASN A 178 3.32 -18.77 15.82
C ASN A 178 1.91 -18.47 15.29
N LYS A 179 0.87 -18.81 16.05
CA LYS A 179 -0.53 -18.56 15.68
C LYS A 179 -0.84 -17.06 15.57
N MET A 180 -0.30 -16.25 16.49
CA MET A 180 -0.46 -14.79 16.43
C MET A 180 0.21 -14.20 15.19
N LEU A 181 1.40 -14.70 14.82
CA LEU A 181 2.13 -14.25 13.65
C LEU A 181 1.39 -14.61 12.35
N LEU A 182 0.97 -15.87 12.21
CA LEU A 182 0.19 -16.35 11.07
C LEU A 182 -1.18 -15.66 10.97
N GLY A 183 -1.84 -15.42 12.11
CA GLY A 183 -3.09 -14.67 12.16
C GLY A 183 -2.92 -13.22 11.69
N SER A 184 -1.83 -12.57 12.12
CA SER A 184 -1.52 -11.19 11.71
C SER A 184 -1.24 -11.09 10.21
N THR A 185 -0.48 -12.03 9.63
CA THR A 185 -0.23 -12.04 8.18
C THR A 185 -1.52 -12.31 7.38
N ALA A 186 -2.39 -13.18 7.86
CA ALA A 186 -3.70 -13.43 7.25
C ALA A 186 -4.60 -12.18 7.29
N ILE A 187 -4.68 -11.49 8.44
CA ILE A 187 -5.45 -10.25 8.58
C ILE A 187 -4.93 -9.18 7.61
N LEU A 188 -3.60 -8.99 7.53
CA LEU A 188 -3.01 -8.07 6.56
C LEU A 188 -3.35 -8.43 5.12
N SER A 189 -3.39 -9.71 4.77
CA SER A 189 -3.81 -10.15 3.44
C SER A 189 -5.25 -9.74 3.13
N VAL A 190 -6.18 -9.97 4.05
CA VAL A 190 -7.60 -9.58 3.88
C VAL A 190 -7.73 -8.07 3.69
N ILE A 191 -7.02 -7.27 4.49
CA ILE A 191 -7.01 -5.80 4.35
C ILE A 191 -6.42 -5.39 3.00
N ASN A 192 -5.30 -5.99 2.58
CA ASN A 192 -4.67 -5.69 1.29
C ASN A 192 -5.59 -6.06 0.12
N LEU A 193 -6.35 -7.16 0.21
CA LEU A 193 -7.37 -7.54 -0.79
C LEU A 193 -8.53 -6.54 -0.81
N TYR A 194 -9.02 -6.12 0.35
CA TYR A 194 -10.06 -5.09 0.47
C TYR A 194 -9.60 -3.78 -0.18
N TRP A 195 -8.42 -3.27 0.17
CA TRP A 195 -7.86 -2.06 -0.42
C TRP A 195 -7.57 -2.21 -1.91
N SER A 196 -7.11 -3.38 -2.36
CA SER A 196 -6.91 -3.63 -3.78
C SER A 196 -8.22 -3.57 -4.57
N SER A 197 -9.29 -4.19 -4.08
CA SER A 197 -10.61 -4.10 -4.72
C SER A 197 -11.07 -2.64 -4.83
N PHE A 198 -10.95 -1.89 -3.74
CA PHE A 198 -11.30 -0.47 -3.72
C PHE A 198 -10.45 0.38 -4.68
N LEU A 199 -9.13 0.18 -4.68
CA LEU A 199 -8.19 0.90 -5.56
C LEU A 199 -8.42 0.54 -7.03
N THR A 200 -8.65 -0.73 -7.33
CA THR A 200 -8.91 -1.21 -8.69
C THR A 200 -10.20 -0.60 -9.23
N ASN A 201 -11.29 -0.63 -8.46
CA ASN A 201 -12.54 0.01 -8.85
C ASN A 201 -12.36 1.52 -9.11
N LYS A 202 -11.64 2.23 -8.24
CA LYS A 202 -11.37 3.66 -8.42
C LYS A 202 -10.45 3.95 -9.60
N PHE A 203 -9.41 3.15 -9.81
CA PHE A 203 -8.45 3.33 -10.88
C PHE A 203 -9.10 3.06 -12.24
N ILE A 204 -9.86 1.98 -12.36
CA ILE A 204 -10.60 1.65 -13.57
C ILE A 204 -11.63 2.72 -13.89
N ASN A 205 -12.43 3.17 -12.90
CA ASN A 205 -13.38 4.26 -13.11
C ASN A 205 -12.70 5.58 -13.55
N LYS A 206 -11.47 5.83 -13.08
CA LYS A 206 -10.69 7.02 -13.46
C LYS A 206 -10.06 6.92 -14.85
N VAL A 207 -9.52 5.75 -15.22
CA VAL A 207 -8.82 5.53 -16.50
C VAL A 207 -9.82 5.41 -17.65
N PHE A 208 -10.93 4.70 -17.43
CA PHE A 208 -11.93 4.47 -18.46
C PHE A 208 -13.03 5.52 -18.44
N GLY A 209 -13.13 6.38 -17.43
CA GLY A 209 -14.18 7.39 -17.33
C GLY A 209 -15.59 6.82 -17.13
N TYR A 210 -15.69 5.51 -16.89
CA TYR A 210 -16.95 4.78 -16.77
C TYR A 210 -17.02 4.12 -15.40
N ASP A 211 -18.14 4.31 -14.70
CA ASP A 211 -18.63 3.35 -13.72
C ASP A 211 -19.06 2.13 -14.54
N ILE A 212 -18.18 1.13 -14.71
CA ILE A 212 -18.40 0.01 -15.66
C ILE A 212 -19.72 -0.72 -15.36
N TYR A 213 -20.15 -0.69 -14.10
CA TYR A 213 -21.41 -1.25 -13.63
C TYR A 213 -22.65 -0.39 -13.92
N LYS A 214 -22.47 0.85 -14.43
CA LYS A 214 -23.52 1.74 -14.93
C LYS A 214 -23.40 2.03 -16.43
N TYR A 215 -22.54 1.33 -17.15
CA TYR A 215 -22.47 1.47 -18.61
C TYR A 215 -23.80 1.02 -19.22
N LYS A 216 -24.68 2.00 -19.48
CA LYS A 216 -25.82 1.87 -20.38
C LYS A 216 -25.33 2.40 -21.73
N PRO A 217 -24.89 1.53 -22.65
CA PRO A 217 -24.53 1.97 -23.98
C PRO A 217 -25.69 2.77 -24.58
N ASP A 218 -25.42 3.94 -25.16
CA ASP A 218 -26.42 4.64 -25.95
C ASP A 218 -26.74 3.72 -27.15
N PRO A 219 -27.98 3.26 -27.32
CA PRO A 219 -28.35 2.38 -28.42
C PRO A 219 -28.12 3.04 -29.80
N ASN A 220 -27.89 4.36 -29.85
CA ASN A 220 -27.58 5.09 -31.07
C ASN A 220 -26.09 5.47 -31.19
N ASP A 221 -25.20 4.94 -30.33
CA ASP A 221 -23.75 5.14 -30.47
C ASP A 221 -23.28 4.52 -31.81
N PRO A 222 -22.69 5.32 -32.72
CA PRO A 222 -22.28 4.87 -34.04
C PRO A 222 -21.35 3.64 -34.01
N ILE A 223 -20.52 3.52 -32.98
CA ILE A 223 -19.55 2.42 -32.85
C ILE A 223 -20.27 1.13 -32.45
N LEU A 224 -21.27 1.21 -31.57
CA LEU A 224 -22.09 0.05 -31.18
C LEU A 224 -23.00 -0.41 -32.31
N MET A 225 -23.52 0.54 -33.10
CA MET A 225 -24.29 0.23 -34.32
C MET A 225 -23.42 -0.49 -35.37
N GLU A 226 -22.16 -0.07 -35.56
CA GLU A 226 -21.22 -0.77 -36.43
C GLU A 226 -20.93 -2.19 -35.94
N ILE A 227 -20.72 -2.37 -34.63
CA ILE A 227 -20.46 -3.68 -34.03
C ILE A 227 -21.68 -4.62 -34.19
N GLU A 228 -22.90 -4.14 -33.97
CA GLU A 228 -24.11 -4.93 -34.22
C GLU A 228 -24.31 -5.25 -35.71
N THR A 229 -23.98 -4.31 -36.59
CA THR A 229 -24.03 -4.53 -38.05
C THR A 229 -23.03 -5.58 -38.51
N ILE A 230 -21.83 -5.59 -37.92
CA ILE A 230 -20.82 -6.63 -38.18
C ILE A 230 -21.29 -7.98 -37.62
N LYS A 231 -21.83 -8.00 -36.40
CA LYS A 231 -22.32 -9.22 -35.75
C LYS A 231 -23.48 -9.86 -36.52
N SER A 232 -24.44 -9.06 -36.99
CA SER A 232 -25.57 -9.53 -37.80
C SER A 232 -25.12 -10.05 -39.17
N LYS A 233 -24.13 -9.42 -39.81
CA LYS A 233 -23.52 -9.95 -41.04
C LYS A 233 -22.86 -11.31 -40.81
N ILE A 234 -22.11 -11.47 -39.72
CA ILE A 234 -21.46 -12.75 -39.39
C ILE A 234 -22.50 -13.84 -39.14
N LEU A 235 -23.57 -13.53 -38.40
CA LEU A 235 -24.65 -14.47 -38.10
C LEU A 235 -25.49 -14.85 -39.34
N ASN A 236 -25.64 -13.96 -40.31
CA ASN A 236 -26.36 -14.25 -41.56
C ASN A 236 -25.50 -14.94 -42.63
N THR A 237 -24.21 -15.16 -42.35
CA THR A 237 -23.28 -15.86 -43.25
C THR A 237 -23.06 -17.32 -42.80
N ILE A 238 -23.63 -17.72 -41.65
CA ILE A 238 -23.70 -19.10 -41.14
C ILE A 238 -25.11 -19.62 -41.39
#